data_AF-A0AAU8XMC4-F1
#
_entry.id   AF-A0AAU8XMC4-F1
#
_cell.length_a   1.000
_cell.length_b   1.000
_cell.length_c   1.000
_cell.angle_alpha   90.00
_cell.angle_beta   90.00
_cell.angle_gamma   90.00
#
_symmetry.space_group_name_H-M   'P 1'
#
loop_
_entity.id
_entity.type
_entity.pdbx_description
1 polymer ?
#
loop_
_entity_poly.entity_id
_entity_poly.type
_entity_poly.pdbx_seq_one_letter_code
_entity_poly.pdbx_strand_id
1 'polypeptide(L)'
;MGKMRGIDEELRLSNLYCEAHRPKLPDKTWNPAYRKAKRSIAQFDLELVRVSRQCASRGTPQAKSGDELVDSYIHSYMLGQTLTLAEEAELRDLARLMVDSRLSDRKKQILMLQRLGFNQSAIARRLGIERQAISKAIASIPEIFWLSQPHRSGKGSF
;
A
#
# COMPACT_ATOMS: atom_id res chain seq x y z
N MET A 1 -30.92 12.91 -0.20
CA MET A 1 -29.44 13.01 -0.22
C MET A 1 -28.80 11.77 -0.87
N GLY A 2 -28.92 11.59 -2.19
CA GLY A 2 -28.48 10.34 -2.88
C GLY A 2 -27.64 10.51 -4.16
N LYS A 3 -27.43 11.73 -4.65
CA LYS A 3 -26.81 11.96 -5.98
C LYS A 3 -25.29 12.23 -5.93
N MET A 4 -24.75 12.66 -4.79
CA MET A 4 -23.32 12.98 -4.63
C MET A 4 -22.44 11.71 -4.54
N ARG A 5 -22.90 10.65 -3.88
CA ARG A 5 -22.12 9.41 -3.71
C ARG A 5 -21.72 8.73 -5.03
N GLY A 6 -22.61 8.74 -6.03
CA GLY A 6 -22.33 8.11 -7.32
C GLY A 6 -21.31 8.88 -8.18
N ILE A 7 -21.30 10.20 -8.09
CA ILE A 7 -20.36 11.06 -8.84
C ILE A 7 -18.95 10.89 -8.26
N ASP A 8 -18.81 10.89 -6.94
CA ASP A 8 -17.50 10.69 -6.29
C ASP A 8 -16.92 9.29 -6.60
N GLU A 9 -17.75 8.25 -6.63
CA GLU A 9 -17.34 6.89 -7.03
C GLU A 9 -16.92 6.82 -8.51
N GLU A 10 -17.65 7.50 -9.39
CA GLU A 10 -17.33 7.55 -10.82
C GLU A 10 -16.02 8.31 -11.07
N LEU A 11 -15.80 9.41 -10.36
CA LEU A 11 -14.55 10.17 -10.45
C LEU A 11 -13.36 9.33 -9.96
N ARG A 12 -13.49 8.60 -8.82
CA ARG A 12 -12.41 7.76 -8.25
C ARG A 12 -11.84 6.74 -9.21
N LEU A 13 -12.63 6.34 -10.19
CA LEU A 13 -12.29 5.35 -11.20
C LEU A 13 -12.15 5.97 -12.61
N SER A 14 -12.31 7.29 -12.77
CA SER A 14 -12.19 7.98 -14.06
C SER A 14 -10.76 8.48 -14.29
N ASN A 15 -10.57 9.15 -15.43
CA ASN A 15 -9.33 9.87 -15.76
C ASN A 15 -8.96 10.98 -14.78
N LEU A 16 -9.92 11.44 -13.98
CA LEU A 16 -9.66 12.48 -12.99
C LEU A 16 -8.77 11.95 -11.86
N TYR A 17 -8.85 10.65 -11.55
CA TYR A 17 -8.13 10.07 -10.41
C TYR A 17 -7.37 8.76 -10.70
N CYS A 18 -7.66 8.02 -11.78
CA CYS A 18 -6.96 6.78 -12.17
C CYS A 18 -7.18 6.48 -13.68
N GLU A 19 -6.23 6.87 -14.54
CA GLU A 19 -6.39 6.68 -16.01
C GLU A 19 -6.62 5.23 -16.44
N ALA A 20 -5.99 4.28 -15.76
CA ALA A 20 -6.08 2.85 -16.07
C ALA A 20 -7.47 2.23 -15.75
N HIS A 21 -8.31 2.93 -14.98
CA HIS A 21 -9.53 2.36 -14.43
C HIS A 21 -10.82 2.91 -15.04
N ARG A 22 -10.75 3.67 -16.15
CA ARG A 22 -11.95 4.21 -16.82
C ARG A 22 -12.97 3.09 -17.13
N PRO A 23 -14.29 3.34 -17.01
CA PRO A 23 -15.32 2.34 -17.29
C PRO A 23 -15.21 1.70 -18.68
N LYS A 24 -14.87 2.52 -19.68
CA LYS A 24 -14.65 2.10 -21.05
C LYS A 24 -13.25 2.46 -21.51
N LEU A 25 -12.67 1.57 -22.32
CA LEU A 25 -11.43 1.81 -23.03
C LEU A 25 -11.65 2.78 -24.21
N PRO A 26 -10.58 3.33 -24.84
CA PRO A 26 -10.71 4.22 -26.00
C PRO A 26 -11.49 3.60 -27.17
N ASP A 27 -11.42 2.27 -27.32
CA ASP A 27 -12.16 1.47 -28.31
C ASP A 27 -13.64 1.25 -27.94
N LYS A 28 -14.13 1.91 -26.87
CA LYS A 28 -15.49 1.83 -26.30
C LYS A 28 -15.86 0.48 -25.68
N THR A 29 -14.93 -0.46 -25.57
CA THR A 29 -15.16 -1.73 -24.86
C THR A 29 -15.12 -1.55 -23.34
N TRP A 30 -15.75 -2.47 -22.60
CA TRP A 30 -15.77 -2.42 -21.13
C TRP A 30 -14.42 -2.80 -20.53
N ASN A 31 -13.85 -1.94 -19.70
CA ASN A 31 -12.58 -2.18 -19.03
C ASN A 31 -12.73 -3.25 -17.91
N PRO A 32 -12.05 -4.41 -17.98
CA PRO A 32 -12.07 -5.40 -16.90
C PRO A 32 -11.42 -4.88 -15.61
N ALA A 33 -10.42 -4.00 -15.70
CA ALA A 33 -9.77 -3.39 -14.55
C ALA A 33 -10.74 -2.52 -13.76
N TYR A 34 -11.63 -1.78 -14.44
CA TYR A 34 -12.71 -1.02 -13.79
C TYR A 34 -13.61 -1.92 -12.92
N ARG A 35 -14.01 -3.08 -13.44
CA ARG A 35 -14.83 -4.05 -12.67
C ARG A 35 -14.10 -4.58 -11.44
N LYS A 36 -12.80 -4.84 -11.56
CA LYS A 36 -11.97 -5.28 -10.44
C LYS A 36 -11.80 -4.17 -9.40
N ALA A 37 -11.52 -2.94 -9.82
CA ALA A 37 -11.36 -1.79 -8.95
C ALA A 37 -12.65 -1.46 -8.17
N LYS A 38 -13.82 -1.59 -8.82
CA LYS A 38 -15.12 -1.42 -8.15
C LYS A 38 -15.33 -2.39 -6.99
N ARG A 39 -14.81 -3.63 -7.10
CA ARG A 39 -14.90 -4.64 -6.03
C ARG A 39 -13.95 -4.35 -4.86
N SER A 40 -12.94 -3.51 -5.06
CA SER A 40 -11.91 -3.20 -4.07
C SER A 40 -11.93 -1.74 -3.58
N ILE A 41 -13.06 -1.04 -3.74
CA ILE A 41 -13.18 0.37 -3.40
C ILE A 41 -13.04 0.63 -1.90
N ALA A 42 -13.53 -0.27 -1.05
CA ALA A 42 -13.36 -0.14 0.40
C ALA A 42 -11.88 -0.23 0.79
N GLN A 43 -11.12 -1.13 0.17
CA GLN A 43 -9.67 -1.21 0.39
C GLN A 43 -8.94 -0.01 -0.19
N PHE A 44 -9.40 0.54 -1.32
CA PHE A 44 -8.86 1.78 -1.87
C PHE A 44 -8.93 2.93 -0.87
N ASP A 45 -10.13 3.20 -0.39
CA ASP A 45 -10.41 4.32 0.50
C ASP A 45 -9.62 4.17 1.80
N LEU A 46 -9.53 2.94 2.31
CA LEU A 46 -8.71 2.62 3.47
C LEU A 46 -7.23 2.97 3.25
N GLU A 47 -6.63 2.50 2.16
CA GLU A 47 -5.22 2.79 1.88
C GLU A 47 -5.01 4.27 1.59
N LEU A 48 -5.92 4.94 0.86
CA LEU A 48 -5.85 6.38 0.59
C LEU A 48 -5.85 7.20 1.89
N VAL A 49 -6.75 6.86 2.83
CA VAL A 49 -6.78 7.53 4.15
C VAL A 49 -5.47 7.32 4.90
N ARG A 50 -4.93 6.09 4.90
CA ARG A 50 -3.68 5.77 5.59
C ARG A 50 -2.50 6.54 5.01
N VAL A 51 -2.30 6.52 3.69
CA VAL A 51 -1.18 7.22 3.04
C VAL A 51 -1.32 8.74 3.12
N SER A 52 -2.54 9.28 2.98
CA SER A 52 -2.78 10.73 3.10
C SER A 52 -2.49 11.23 4.52
N ARG A 53 -2.98 10.50 5.53
CA ARG A 53 -2.70 10.85 6.93
C ARG A 53 -1.22 10.76 7.26
N GLN A 54 -0.53 9.75 6.74
CA GLN A 54 0.92 9.62 6.93
C GLN A 54 1.70 10.72 6.18
N CYS A 55 1.24 11.12 4.99
CA CYS A 55 1.83 12.22 4.22
C CYS A 55 1.68 13.56 4.96
N ALA A 56 0.52 13.79 5.60
CA ALA A 56 0.26 14.99 6.39
C ALA A 56 1.18 15.15 7.59
N SER A 57 1.66 14.04 8.16
CA SER A 57 2.53 14.03 9.34
C SER A 57 3.62 12.98 9.20
N ARG A 58 4.76 13.36 8.61
CA ARG A 58 5.88 12.46 8.30
C ARG A 58 6.74 12.05 9.49
N GLY A 59 6.63 12.76 10.62
CA GLY A 59 7.52 12.55 11.77
C GLY A 59 7.28 11.26 12.56
N THR A 60 6.06 10.72 12.57
CA THR A 60 5.68 9.53 13.35
C THR A 60 4.72 8.63 12.59
N PRO A 61 4.59 7.34 12.95
CA PRO A 61 3.56 6.46 12.40
C PRO A 61 2.15 6.99 12.72
N GLN A 62 1.40 7.33 11.66
CA GLN A 62 0.08 7.97 11.77
C GLN A 62 -0.98 7.26 10.93
N ALA A 63 -0.70 6.13 10.29
CA ALA A 63 -1.71 5.45 9.48
C ALA A 63 -2.95 5.01 10.29
N LYS A 64 -2.79 4.73 11.60
CA LYS A 64 -3.85 4.28 12.54
C LYS A 64 -4.60 3.07 11.99
N SER A 65 -3.87 2.08 11.50
CA SER A 65 -4.43 0.80 11.05
C SER A 65 -4.97 -0.07 12.19
N GLY A 66 -4.53 0.21 13.42
CA GLY A 66 -4.74 -0.67 14.58
C GLY A 66 -3.67 -1.74 14.74
N ASP A 67 -2.69 -1.80 13.84
CA ASP A 67 -1.54 -2.70 13.88
C ASP A 67 -0.23 -1.92 13.75
N GLU A 68 0.62 -2.01 14.77
CA GLU A 68 1.87 -1.24 14.85
C GLU A 68 2.86 -1.56 13.72
N LEU A 69 2.90 -2.80 13.24
CA LEU A 69 3.79 -3.19 12.14
C LEU A 69 3.30 -2.63 10.81
N VAL A 70 1.98 -2.58 10.61
CA VAL A 70 1.36 -1.94 9.43
C VAL A 70 1.61 -0.43 9.47
N ASP A 71 1.41 0.22 10.61
CA ASP A 71 1.63 1.67 10.76
C ASP A 71 3.11 2.02 10.54
N SER A 72 4.02 1.22 11.11
CA SER A 72 5.46 1.36 10.92
C SER A 72 5.89 1.13 9.46
N TYR A 73 5.27 0.18 8.77
CA TYR A 73 5.49 -0.04 7.33
C TYR A 73 5.11 1.19 6.53
N ILE A 74 3.90 1.70 6.71
CA ILE A 74 3.37 2.84 5.94
C ILE A 74 4.21 4.09 6.21
N HIS A 75 4.59 4.33 7.47
CA HIS A 75 5.53 5.40 7.83
C HIS A 75 6.87 5.27 7.13
N SER A 76 7.51 4.09 7.25
CA SER A 76 8.80 3.77 6.66
C SER A 76 8.80 3.88 5.13
N TYR A 77 7.70 3.48 4.50
CA TYR A 77 7.50 3.55 3.06
C TYR A 77 7.36 5.01 2.61
N MET A 78 6.48 5.77 3.26
CA MET A 78 6.23 7.17 2.92
C MET A 78 7.44 8.08 3.17
N LEU A 79 8.29 7.77 4.17
CA LEU A 79 9.56 8.47 4.36
C LEU A 79 10.50 8.38 3.15
N GLY A 80 10.44 7.28 2.39
CA GLY A 80 11.20 7.12 1.15
C GLY A 80 10.57 7.80 -0.07
N GLN A 81 9.36 8.36 0.07
CA GLN A 81 8.64 9.05 -1.01
C GLN A 81 8.78 10.57 -0.87
N THR A 82 8.89 11.28 -2.00
CA THR A 82 8.92 12.75 -2.04
C THR A 82 7.53 13.39 -2.06
N LEU A 83 6.46 12.59 -2.01
CA LEU A 83 5.07 13.04 -2.14
C LEU A 83 4.63 14.02 -1.04
N THR A 84 3.88 15.03 -1.43
CA THR A 84 3.26 16.04 -0.58
C THR A 84 1.73 15.92 -0.63
N LEU A 85 1.04 16.58 0.28
CA LEU A 85 -0.43 16.58 0.28
C LEU A 85 -1.04 17.29 -0.93
N ALA A 86 -0.29 18.18 -1.59
CA ALA A 86 -0.73 18.87 -2.80
C ALA A 86 -0.78 17.91 -4.00
N GLU A 87 -0.01 16.82 -3.97
CA GLU A 87 0.07 15.76 -4.98
C GLU A 87 -1.02 14.70 -4.71
N GLU A 88 -2.27 15.16 -4.70
CA GLU A 88 -3.43 14.34 -4.35
C GLU A 88 -3.70 13.23 -5.40
N ALA A 89 -3.34 13.47 -6.67
CA ALA A 89 -3.47 12.46 -7.73
C ALA A 89 -2.47 11.31 -7.50
N GLU A 90 -1.25 11.64 -7.12
CA GLU A 90 -0.15 10.72 -6.89
C GLU A 90 -0.37 9.88 -5.62
N LEU A 91 -0.93 10.47 -4.56
CA LEU A 91 -1.35 9.73 -3.36
C LEU A 91 -2.46 8.72 -3.68
N ARG A 92 -3.39 9.06 -4.58
CA ARG A 92 -4.43 8.15 -5.06
C ARG A 92 -3.85 7.05 -5.93
N ASP A 93 -2.98 7.38 -6.87
CA ASP A 93 -2.30 6.39 -7.72
C ASP A 93 -1.50 5.41 -6.87
N LEU A 94 -0.82 5.89 -5.82
CA LEU A 94 -0.14 5.04 -4.86
C LEU A 94 -1.11 4.10 -4.13
N ALA A 95 -2.21 4.62 -3.57
CA ALA A 95 -3.22 3.81 -2.90
C ALA A 95 -3.85 2.78 -3.85
N ARG A 96 -4.02 3.14 -5.13
CA ARG A 96 -4.49 2.21 -6.17
C ARG A 96 -3.49 1.12 -6.44
N LEU A 97 -2.23 1.48 -6.61
CA LEU A 97 -1.14 0.53 -6.84
C LEU A 97 -1.00 -0.48 -5.70
N MET A 98 -1.14 -0.03 -4.44
CA MET A 98 -1.14 -0.90 -3.26
C MET A 98 -2.27 -1.95 -3.34
N VAL A 99 -3.48 -1.54 -3.68
CA VAL A 99 -4.65 -2.43 -3.76
C VAL A 99 -4.56 -3.38 -4.94
N ASP A 100 -4.17 -2.89 -6.11
CA ASP A 100 -4.09 -3.71 -7.33
C ASP A 100 -3.00 -4.79 -7.23
N SER A 101 -1.91 -4.47 -6.53
CA SER A 101 -0.82 -5.39 -6.18
C SER A 101 -1.16 -6.32 -5.01
N ARG A 102 -2.38 -6.20 -4.46
CA ARG A 102 -2.85 -6.97 -3.29
C ARG A 102 -1.87 -6.85 -2.12
N LEU A 103 -1.38 -5.65 -1.83
CA LEU A 103 -0.50 -5.36 -0.70
C LEU A 103 -1.30 -5.37 0.62
N SER A 104 -1.66 -6.56 1.08
CA SER A 104 -2.42 -6.73 2.31
C SER A 104 -1.61 -6.31 3.55
N ASP A 105 -2.32 -6.04 4.64
CA ASP A 105 -1.70 -5.73 5.94
C ASP A 105 -0.74 -6.85 6.39
N ARG A 106 -1.05 -8.11 6.08
CA ARG A 106 -0.13 -9.23 6.30
C ARG A 106 1.18 -9.08 5.53
N LYS A 107 1.14 -8.63 4.27
CA LYS A 107 2.36 -8.38 3.48
C LYS A 107 3.13 -7.18 4.04
N LYS A 108 2.45 -6.12 4.46
CA LYS A 108 3.06 -4.95 5.12
C LYS A 108 3.81 -5.36 6.40
N GLN A 109 3.19 -6.20 7.25
CA GLN A 109 3.84 -6.78 8.43
C GLN A 109 5.11 -7.57 8.08
N ILE A 110 5.05 -8.41 7.04
CA ILE A 110 6.21 -9.21 6.58
C ILE A 110 7.36 -8.28 6.16
N LEU A 111 7.08 -7.27 5.33
CA LEU A 111 8.08 -6.31 4.86
C LEU A 111 8.69 -5.52 6.02
N MET A 112 7.88 -5.10 6.99
CA MET A 112 8.38 -4.38 8.16
C MET A 112 9.29 -5.26 9.02
N LEU A 113 8.91 -6.53 9.25
CA LEU A 113 9.74 -7.45 10.01
C LEU A 113 11.04 -7.80 9.27
N GLN A 114 11.02 -7.90 7.94
CA GLN A 114 12.25 -8.07 7.15
C GLN A 114 13.18 -6.86 7.29
N ARG A 115 12.64 -5.63 7.27
CA ARG A 115 13.41 -4.41 7.51
C ARG A 115 14.03 -4.38 8.91
N LEU A 116 13.34 -4.93 9.91
CA LEU A 116 13.86 -5.11 11.27
C LEU A 116 14.90 -6.23 11.40
N GLY A 117 15.25 -6.92 10.31
CA GLY A 117 16.29 -7.93 10.27
C GLY A 117 15.84 -9.35 10.62
N PHE A 118 14.53 -9.60 10.74
CA PHE A 118 14.03 -10.95 10.98
C PHE A 118 14.14 -11.81 9.71
N ASN A 119 14.62 -13.05 9.87
CA ASN A 119 14.58 -14.04 8.80
C ASN A 119 13.18 -14.66 8.66
N GLN A 120 12.91 -15.35 7.54
CA GLN A 120 11.58 -15.90 7.25
C GLN A 120 11.05 -16.84 8.34
N SER A 121 11.91 -17.64 8.98
CA SER A 121 11.51 -18.56 10.05
C SER A 121 11.09 -17.82 11.32
N ALA A 122 11.77 -16.72 11.65
CA ALA A 122 11.41 -15.87 12.78
C ALA A 122 10.11 -15.09 12.51
N ILE A 123 9.93 -14.60 11.28
CA ILE A 123 8.68 -13.95 10.84
C ILE A 123 7.51 -14.93 10.92
N ALA A 124 7.68 -16.15 10.39
CA ALA A 124 6.68 -17.21 10.43
C ALA A 124 6.19 -17.49 11.86
N ARG A 125 7.12 -17.69 12.81
CA ARG A 125 6.80 -17.87 14.23
C ARG A 125 6.06 -16.67 14.82
N ARG A 126 6.50 -15.45 14.53
CA ARG A 126 5.88 -14.22 15.06
C ARG A 126 4.47 -13.98 14.52
N LEU A 127 4.21 -14.33 13.26
CA LEU A 127 2.92 -14.14 12.62
C LEU A 127 1.99 -15.36 12.75
N GLY A 128 2.46 -16.46 13.35
CA GLY A 128 1.68 -17.68 13.55
C GLY A 128 1.33 -18.41 12.24
N ILE A 129 2.20 -18.34 11.23
CA ILE A 129 1.98 -18.95 9.92
C ILE A 129 3.20 -19.72 9.43
N GLU A 130 3.02 -20.56 8.42
CA GLU A 130 4.11 -21.34 7.86
C GLU A 130 5.17 -20.48 7.17
N ARG A 131 6.45 -20.89 7.28
CA ARG A 131 7.56 -20.26 6.55
C ARG A 131 7.30 -20.23 5.03
N GLN A 132 6.67 -21.27 4.49
CA GLN A 132 6.36 -21.33 3.07
C GLN A 132 5.34 -20.26 2.64
N ALA A 133 4.39 -19.90 3.52
CA ALA A 133 3.47 -18.80 3.28
C ALA A 133 4.22 -17.45 3.24
N ILE A 134 5.24 -17.28 4.08
CA ILE A 134 6.11 -16.09 4.05
C ILE A 134 6.85 -15.99 2.72
N SER A 135 7.49 -17.08 2.27
CA SER A 135 8.23 -17.11 1.00
C SER A 135 7.34 -16.75 -0.20
N LYS A 136 6.16 -17.38 -0.29
CA LYS A 136 5.16 -17.07 -1.34
C LYS A 136 4.67 -15.62 -1.26
N ALA A 137 4.43 -15.10 -0.06
CA ALA A 137 4.00 -13.73 0.13
C ALA A 137 5.05 -12.75 -0.40
N ILE A 138 6.32 -12.92 -0.02
CA ILE A 138 7.44 -12.08 -0.48
C ILE A 138 7.57 -12.12 -2.00
N ALA A 139 7.57 -13.32 -2.60
CA ALA A 139 7.68 -13.47 -4.05
C ALA A 139 6.54 -12.80 -4.83
N SER A 140 5.39 -12.59 -4.19
CA SER A 140 4.22 -11.93 -4.80
C SER A 140 4.17 -10.42 -4.61
N ILE A 141 5.14 -9.81 -3.92
CA ILE A 141 5.18 -8.37 -3.64
C ILE A 141 6.08 -7.69 -4.68
N PRO A 142 5.56 -6.74 -5.46
CA PRO A 142 6.38 -5.90 -6.34
C PRO A 142 7.51 -5.18 -5.59
N GLU A 143 8.70 -5.11 -6.19
CA GLU A 143 9.89 -4.51 -5.57
C GLU A 143 9.70 -3.04 -5.18
N ILE A 144 8.84 -2.31 -5.89
CA ILE A 144 8.47 -0.91 -5.58
C ILE A 144 7.91 -0.72 -4.15
N PHE A 145 7.47 -1.80 -3.49
CA PHE A 145 6.95 -1.78 -2.11
C PHE A 145 7.97 -2.23 -1.08
N TRP A 146 9.15 -2.68 -1.52
CA TRP A 146 10.19 -3.15 -0.62
C TRP A 146 10.82 -1.96 0.08
N LEU A 147 11.10 -2.14 1.37
CA LEU A 147 11.79 -1.13 2.15
C LEU A 147 13.29 -1.38 2.03
N SER A 148 14.07 -0.34 1.73
CA SER A 148 15.53 -0.43 1.83
C SER A 148 15.92 -0.91 3.22
N GLN A 149 16.81 -1.91 3.28
CA GLN A 149 17.38 -2.36 4.55
C GLN A 149 18.12 -1.17 5.18
N PRO A 150 17.93 -0.89 6.49
CA PRO A 150 18.83 0.03 7.17
C PRO A 150 20.25 -0.51 7.02
N HIS A 151 21.18 0.35 6.59
CA HIS A 151 22.59 -0.03 6.52
C HIS A 151 22.98 -0.60 7.89
N ARG A 152 23.33 -1.88 7.94
CA ARG A 152 23.95 -2.45 9.14
C ARG A 152 25.30 -1.76 9.26
N SER A 153 25.37 -0.67 10.03
CA SER A 153 26.64 -0.16 10.52
C SER A 153 27.28 -1.33 11.26
N GLY A 154 28.35 -1.87 10.67
CA GLY A 154 29.08 -3.00 11.21
C GLY A 154 29.39 -2.74 12.67
N LYS A 155 29.04 -3.68 13.53
CA LYS A 155 29.57 -3.69 14.89
C LYS A 155 31.09 -3.75 14.74
N GLY A 156 31.75 -2.72 15.26
CA GLY A 156 33.18 -2.75 15.48
C GLY A 156 33.55 -3.94 16.34
N SER A 157 34.58 -4.65 15.93
CA SER A 157 35.37 -5.52 16.78
C SER A 157 36.68 -4.77 17.03
N PHE A 158 36.85 -4.26 18.24
CA PHE A 158 38.17 -4.10 18.87
C PHE A 158 38.41 -5.36 19.71
#